data_AF-A0A290MTN6-F1
#
_entry.id   AF-A0A290MTN6-F1
#
_cell.length_a   1.000
_cell.length_b   1.000
_cell.length_c   1.000
_cell.angle_alpha   90.00
_cell.angle_beta   90.00
_cell.angle_gamma   90.00
#
_symmetry.space_group_name_H-M   'P 1'
#
loop_
_entity.id
_entity.type
_entity.pdbx_description
1 polymer ?
#
loop_
_entity_poly.entity_id
_entity_poly.type
_entity_poly.pdbx_seq_one_letter_code
_entity_poly.pdbx_strand_id
1 'polypeptide(L)'
;MVYVQEGRASGVLLAPGRRAWLGEAGMRRAASVLISAMVLVGCSSAPEPAPPPPPSTPTAPPAIALPAAPPQSEPKDECGLKDAQAYIGQPRTSLPAPVDPSRWRVACTTCPVTMDYRPDRLNILFNADTGLVQQVKCG
;
A
#
# COMPACT_ATOMS: atom_id res chain seq x y z
N MET A 1 -44.83 -7.34 -21.31
CA MET A 1 -45.92 -6.69 -20.56
C MET A 1 -45.34 -5.47 -19.87
N VAL A 2 -45.68 -4.30 -20.39
CA VAL A 2 -45.36 -2.99 -19.84
C VAL A 2 -46.40 -2.70 -18.77
N TYR A 3 -45.99 -2.35 -17.55
CA TYR A 3 -46.86 -1.64 -16.62
C TYR A 3 -46.18 -0.34 -16.24
N VAL A 4 -46.59 0.71 -16.95
CA VAL A 4 -46.52 2.10 -16.50
C VAL A 4 -47.66 2.25 -15.48
N GLN A 5 -47.35 2.79 -14.30
CA GLN A 5 -48.38 3.35 -13.43
C GLN A 5 -47.91 4.73 -12.96
N GLU A 6 -48.77 5.69 -13.28
CA GLU A 6 -48.74 7.10 -12.97
C GLU A 6 -49.03 7.34 -11.48
N GLY A 7 -48.87 8.58 -11.01
CA GLY A 7 -49.65 9.03 -9.86
C GLY A 7 -48.95 9.90 -8.82
N ARG A 8 -48.58 11.11 -9.24
CA ARG A 8 -48.72 12.40 -8.53
C ARG A 8 -49.33 12.35 -7.12
N ALA A 9 -48.56 12.80 -6.12
CA ALA A 9 -49.09 13.52 -4.97
C ALA A 9 -48.06 14.52 -4.43
N SER A 10 -48.23 15.80 -4.76
CA SER A 10 -47.66 16.91 -4.00
C SER A 10 -48.25 16.90 -2.60
N GLY A 11 -47.40 16.79 -1.59
CA GLY A 11 -47.73 17.05 -0.20
C GLY A 11 -46.62 17.88 0.43
N VAL A 12 -46.75 19.20 0.39
CA VAL A 12 -45.98 20.11 1.27
C VAL A 12 -46.77 20.22 2.56
N LEU A 13 -46.24 19.70 3.68
CA LEU A 13 -46.74 20.08 4.99
C LEU A 13 -45.64 19.90 6.08
N LEU A 14 -45.14 21.05 6.53
CA LEU A 14 -44.79 21.38 7.92
C LEU A 14 -43.78 20.48 8.66
N ALA A 15 -42.51 20.89 8.64
CA ALA A 15 -41.76 20.99 9.90
C ALA A 15 -42.16 22.32 10.58
N PRO A 16 -42.19 22.48 11.92
CA PRO A 16 -41.30 21.85 12.88
C PRO A 16 -41.99 21.34 14.16
N GLY A 17 -41.41 20.36 14.86
CA GLY A 17 -42.01 19.93 16.12
C GLY A 17 -41.17 18.91 16.86
N ARG A 18 -40.16 19.41 17.57
CA ARG A 18 -39.29 18.68 18.49
C ARG A 18 -40.08 17.69 19.37
N ARG A 19 -39.79 16.39 19.22
CA ARG A 19 -39.94 15.42 20.31
C ARG A 19 -38.58 14.82 20.58
N ALA A 20 -38.04 15.22 21.72
CA ALA A 20 -36.78 14.76 22.27
C ALA A 20 -36.82 13.23 22.43
N TRP A 21 -35.92 12.54 21.73
CA TRP A 21 -35.50 11.21 22.13
C TRP A 21 -34.14 11.37 22.80
N LEU A 22 -34.19 11.47 24.13
CA LEU A 22 -33.03 11.59 25.00
C LEU A 22 -32.35 10.22 25.06
N GLY A 23 -31.56 9.91 24.03
CA GLY A 23 -30.67 8.75 23.98
C GLY A 23 -29.21 9.19 23.98
N GLU A 24 -28.31 8.33 24.46
CA GLU A 24 -26.86 8.51 24.67
C GLU A 24 -26.06 9.20 23.54
N ALA A 25 -26.65 9.34 22.35
CA ALA A 25 -26.13 10.13 21.24
C ALA A 25 -26.07 11.65 21.49
N GLY A 26 -26.85 12.19 22.44
CA GLY A 26 -26.85 13.63 22.76
C GLY A 26 -25.56 14.13 23.42
N MET A 27 -24.95 13.30 24.28
CA MET A 27 -23.73 13.66 25.03
C MET A 27 -22.52 13.76 24.10
N ARG A 28 -22.45 12.93 23.04
CA ARG A 28 -21.36 12.95 22.06
C ARG A 28 -21.45 14.15 21.10
N ARG A 29 -22.66 14.67 20.85
CA ARG A 29 -22.87 15.84 19.98
C ARG A 29 -22.69 17.18 20.68
N ALA A 30 -22.90 17.25 22.00
CA ALA A 30 -22.57 18.45 22.78
C ALA A 30 -21.05 18.65 22.94
N ALA A 31 -20.27 17.56 23.02
CA ALA A 31 -18.82 17.63 23.11
C ALA A 31 -18.12 18.08 21.80
N SER A 32 -18.79 17.99 20.65
CA SER A 32 -18.21 18.32 19.34
C SER A 32 -18.32 19.79 18.95
N VAL A 33 -19.19 20.58 19.61
CA VAL A 33 -19.38 22.00 19.25
C VAL A 33 -18.43 22.93 20.00
N LEU A 34 -17.87 22.52 21.15
CA LEU A 34 -16.96 23.37 21.94
C LEU A 34 -15.46 23.23 21.61
N ILE A 35 -15.07 22.25 20.77
CA ILE A 35 -13.65 22.05 20.38
C ILE A 35 -13.32 22.73 19.03
N SER A 36 -14.31 23.26 18.31
CA SER A 36 -14.11 23.89 17.00
C SER A 36 -13.74 25.38 17.05
N ALA A 37 -13.54 25.96 18.25
CA ALA A 37 -13.33 27.41 18.41
C ALA A 37 -11.92 27.80 18.93
N MET A 38 -10.92 26.91 18.84
CA MET A 38 -9.62 27.19 19.48
C MET A 38 -8.36 26.76 18.71
N VAL A 39 -8.30 26.92 17.39
CA VAL A 39 -7.00 26.89 16.68
C VAL A 39 -6.99 27.86 15.48
N LEU A 40 -7.05 29.17 15.76
CA LEU A 40 -6.72 30.24 14.78
C LEU A 40 -5.59 31.14 15.33
N VAL A 41 -4.61 30.57 16.01
CA VAL A 41 -3.37 31.26 16.40
C VAL A 41 -2.19 30.32 16.11
N GLY A 42 -1.48 30.57 15.02
CA GLY A 42 -0.30 29.78 14.66
C GLY A 42 0.40 30.11 13.35
N CYS A 43 0.28 31.32 12.78
CA CYS A 43 1.26 31.79 11.80
C CYS A 43 2.51 32.26 12.55
N SER A 44 3.40 31.33 12.89
CA SER A 44 4.77 31.66 13.26
C SER A 44 5.68 31.30 12.08
N SER A 45 5.91 32.30 11.22
CA SER A 45 7.02 32.25 10.26
C SER A 45 8.31 32.25 11.06
N ALA A 46 8.93 31.08 11.19
CA ALA A 46 10.31 30.97 11.64
C ALA A 46 11.22 31.56 10.54
N PRO A 47 12.16 32.45 10.89
CA PRO A 47 13.19 32.89 9.95
C PRO A 47 14.02 31.67 9.52
N GLU A 48 14.18 31.48 8.21
CA GLU A 48 15.06 30.47 7.64
C GLU A 48 16.48 30.67 8.20
N PRO A 49 17.06 29.69 8.91
CA PRO A 49 18.45 29.78 9.33
C PRO A 49 19.32 29.89 8.09
N ALA A 50 20.19 30.90 8.06
CA ALA A 50 21.19 31.06 7.02
C ALA A 50 21.92 29.72 6.80
N PRO A 51 22.17 29.31 5.54
CA PRO A 51 22.89 28.09 5.26
C PRO A 51 24.24 28.14 5.99
N PRO A 52 24.62 27.09 6.73
CA PRO A 52 25.96 27.04 7.31
C PRO A 52 27.00 27.18 6.18
N PRO A 53 28.15 27.81 6.45
CA PRO A 53 29.23 27.85 5.48
C PRO A 53 29.55 26.41 5.03
N PRO A 54 29.88 26.20 3.74
CA PRO A 54 30.25 24.87 3.28
C PRO A 54 31.37 24.34 4.16
N PRO A 55 31.29 23.09 4.65
CA PRO A 55 32.41 22.49 5.35
C PRO A 55 33.61 22.56 4.43
N SER A 56 34.70 23.15 4.91
CA SER A 56 35.99 23.11 4.23
C SER A 56 36.30 21.64 3.97
N THR A 57 36.13 21.19 2.73
CA THR A 57 36.49 19.84 2.31
C THR A 57 37.97 19.66 2.62
N PRO A 58 38.36 18.79 3.57
CA PRO A 58 39.75 18.38 3.63
C PRO A 58 40.06 17.70 2.29
N THR A 59 41.12 18.16 1.64
CA THR A 59 41.71 17.51 0.47
C THR A 59 41.69 16.00 0.68
N ALA A 60 40.90 15.31 -0.14
CA ALA A 60 40.80 13.85 -0.06
C ALA A 60 42.22 13.28 -0.27
N PRO A 61 42.71 12.42 0.64
CA PRO A 61 43.94 11.68 0.38
C PRO A 61 43.78 10.86 -0.91
N PRO A 62 44.88 10.59 -1.64
CA PRO A 62 44.82 9.89 -2.91
C PRO A 62 44.03 8.58 -2.75
N ALA A 63 43.03 8.40 -3.61
CA ALA A 63 42.16 7.24 -3.60
C ALA A 63 43.00 5.97 -3.72
N ILE A 64 43.11 5.23 -2.62
CA ILE A 64 43.64 3.86 -2.62
C ILE A 64 42.64 3.05 -3.44
N ALA A 65 43.07 2.52 -4.58
CA ALA A 65 42.24 1.66 -5.41
C ALA A 65 41.77 0.46 -4.58
N LEU A 66 40.48 0.45 -4.21
CA LEU A 66 39.86 -0.74 -3.62
C LEU A 66 39.94 -1.87 -4.66
N PRO A 67 40.27 -3.11 -4.24
CA PRO A 67 40.19 -4.26 -5.13
C PRO A 67 38.79 -4.34 -5.74
N ALA A 68 38.70 -4.63 -7.04
CA ALA A 68 37.43 -4.88 -7.70
C ALA A 68 36.64 -5.92 -6.90
N ALA A 69 35.36 -5.63 -6.61
CA ALA A 69 34.49 -6.54 -5.89
C ALA A 69 34.55 -7.93 -6.57
N PRO A 70 34.69 -9.01 -5.80
CA PRO A 70 34.72 -10.35 -6.38
C PRO A 70 33.47 -10.57 -7.24
N PRO A 71 33.57 -11.32 -8.35
CA PRO A 71 32.40 -11.64 -9.17
C PRO A 71 31.34 -12.23 -8.24
N GLN A 72 30.19 -11.58 -8.16
CA GLN A 72 29.06 -12.06 -7.37
C GLN A 72 28.66 -13.41 -7.98
N SER A 73 29.08 -14.49 -7.33
CA SER A 73 28.64 -15.84 -7.68
C SER A 73 27.12 -15.83 -7.69
N GLU A 74 26.55 -16.19 -8.85
CA GLU A 74 25.11 -16.25 -9.05
C GLU A 74 24.49 -16.99 -7.86
N PRO A 75 23.49 -16.41 -7.17
CA PRO A 75 22.86 -17.09 -6.04
C PRO A 75 22.44 -18.47 -6.50
N LYS A 76 22.84 -19.49 -5.74
CA LYS A 76 22.37 -20.85 -5.98
C LYS A 76 20.85 -20.82 -5.95
N ASP A 77 20.21 -21.42 -6.96
CA ASP A 77 18.74 -21.48 -7.04
C ASP A 77 18.17 -22.38 -5.94
N GLU A 78 18.03 -21.84 -4.74
CA GLU A 78 17.51 -22.56 -3.57
C GLU A 78 15.98 -22.77 -3.65
N CYS A 79 15.28 -21.90 -4.37
CA CYS A 79 13.81 -21.91 -4.50
C CYS A 79 13.30 -22.31 -5.90
N GLY A 80 14.19 -22.63 -6.85
CA GLY A 80 13.81 -22.93 -8.24
C GLY A 80 13.45 -21.68 -9.07
N LEU A 81 14.13 -20.56 -8.84
CA LEU A 81 13.84 -19.27 -9.49
C LEU A 81 14.04 -19.34 -11.01
N LYS A 82 15.14 -19.97 -11.47
CA LYS A 82 15.43 -20.13 -12.91
C LYS A 82 14.29 -20.75 -13.70
N ASP A 83 13.74 -21.86 -13.24
CA ASP A 83 12.62 -22.54 -13.92
C ASP A 83 11.35 -21.68 -13.86
N ALA A 84 11.14 -21.00 -12.74
CA ALA A 84 9.97 -20.15 -12.54
C ALA A 84 9.96 -18.90 -13.43
N GLN A 85 11.13 -18.46 -13.90
CA GLN A 85 11.25 -17.30 -14.79
C GLN A 85 10.46 -17.49 -16.09
N ALA A 86 10.27 -18.74 -16.54
CA ALA A 86 9.47 -19.08 -17.72
C ALA A 86 7.98 -18.73 -17.57
N TYR A 87 7.50 -18.54 -16.34
CA TYR A 87 6.10 -18.19 -16.10
C TYR A 87 5.81 -16.70 -16.24
N ILE A 88 6.83 -15.84 -16.37
CA ILE A 88 6.59 -14.40 -16.55
C ILE A 88 5.84 -14.16 -17.85
N GLY A 89 4.76 -13.36 -17.79
CA GLY A 89 3.87 -13.10 -18.90
C GLY A 89 2.80 -14.18 -19.14
N GLN A 90 2.86 -15.30 -18.41
CA GLN A 90 1.81 -16.33 -18.46
C GLN A 90 0.66 -15.98 -17.51
N PRO A 91 -0.56 -16.44 -17.80
CA PRO A 91 -1.69 -16.29 -16.88
C PRO A 91 -1.49 -17.17 -15.63
N ARG A 92 -1.92 -16.69 -14.46
CA ARG A 92 -1.82 -17.47 -13.21
C ARG A 92 -2.50 -18.85 -13.26
N THR A 93 -3.45 -19.03 -14.17
CA THR A 93 -4.21 -20.28 -14.36
C THR A 93 -3.44 -21.35 -15.13
N SER A 94 -2.36 -20.99 -15.83
CA SER A 94 -1.49 -21.95 -16.50
C SER A 94 -0.39 -22.51 -15.60
N LEU A 95 -0.26 -21.97 -14.37
CA LEU A 95 0.68 -22.49 -13.39
C LEU A 95 0.23 -23.91 -12.97
N PRO A 96 1.16 -24.87 -12.89
CA PRO A 96 0.84 -26.19 -12.38
C PRO A 96 0.43 -26.11 -10.90
N ALA A 97 -0.38 -27.06 -10.45
CA ALA A 97 -0.70 -27.17 -9.03
C ALA A 97 0.62 -27.32 -8.22
N PRO A 98 0.83 -26.52 -7.16
CA PRO A 98 2.06 -26.58 -6.39
C PRO A 98 2.19 -27.94 -5.71
N VAL A 99 3.33 -28.61 -5.93
CA VAL A 99 3.65 -29.91 -5.32
C VAL A 99 3.78 -29.77 -3.79
N ASP A 100 4.32 -28.65 -3.33
CA ASP A 100 4.36 -28.25 -1.91
C ASP A 100 3.93 -26.78 -1.76
N PRO A 101 2.74 -26.50 -1.18
CA PRO A 101 2.26 -25.13 -0.97
C PRO A 101 3.11 -24.35 0.05
N SER A 102 3.95 -25.03 0.84
CA SER A 102 4.86 -24.39 1.79
C SER A 102 6.07 -23.77 1.08
N ARG A 103 6.44 -24.31 -0.09
CA ARG A 103 7.58 -23.89 -0.91
C ARG A 103 7.18 -22.96 -2.04
N TRP A 104 5.89 -22.84 -2.34
CA TRP A 104 5.40 -22.04 -3.44
C TRP A 104 4.20 -21.19 -3.02
N ARG A 105 4.33 -19.88 -3.17
CA ARG A 105 3.24 -18.91 -2.98
C ARG A 105 2.89 -18.22 -4.30
N VAL A 106 1.60 -18.18 -4.62
CA VAL A 106 1.04 -17.37 -5.72
C VAL A 106 0.21 -16.26 -5.10
N ALA A 107 0.64 -15.01 -5.27
CA ALA A 107 -0.03 -13.84 -4.71
C ALA A 107 -0.09 -12.71 -5.73
N CYS A 108 -0.99 -11.74 -5.56
CA CYS A 108 -1.00 -10.59 -6.45
C CYS A 108 0.01 -9.52 -6.02
N THR A 109 0.53 -8.74 -6.97
CA THR A 109 1.51 -7.66 -6.71
C THR A 109 0.96 -6.57 -5.78
N THR A 110 -0.36 -6.40 -5.74
CA THR A 110 -1.08 -5.43 -4.90
C THR A 110 -1.72 -6.06 -3.66
N CYS A 111 -1.59 -7.37 -3.48
CA CYS A 111 -2.22 -8.09 -2.38
C CYS A 111 -1.43 -7.88 -1.09
N PRO A 112 -2.10 -7.73 0.07
CA PRO A 112 -1.42 -7.76 1.35
C PRO A 112 -0.80 -9.14 1.57
N VAL A 113 0.53 -9.17 1.72
CA VAL A 113 1.29 -10.39 2.01
C VAL A 113 2.18 -10.16 3.22
N THR A 114 2.36 -11.19 4.02
CA THR A 114 3.30 -11.17 5.15
C THR A 114 4.74 -11.20 4.64
N MET A 115 5.62 -10.43 5.30
CA MET A 115 7.05 -10.28 4.98
C MET A 115 7.94 -11.29 5.72
N ASP A 116 7.45 -12.53 5.85
CA ASP A 116 8.20 -13.64 6.41
C ASP A 116 9.22 -14.13 5.38
N TYR A 117 10.52 -13.83 5.53
CA TYR A 117 11.51 -14.21 4.54
C TYR A 117 11.89 -15.70 4.65
N ARG A 118 11.69 -16.44 3.55
CA ARG A 118 12.08 -17.84 3.43
C ARG A 118 12.92 -18.06 2.16
N PRO A 119 14.23 -18.33 2.29
CA PRO A 119 15.12 -18.48 1.11
C PRO A 119 14.70 -19.64 0.20
N ASP A 120 13.96 -20.57 0.77
CA ASP A 120 13.55 -21.81 0.18
C ASP A 120 12.18 -21.70 -0.52
N ARG A 121 11.43 -20.61 -0.28
CA ARG A 121 10.09 -20.38 -0.84
C ARG A 121 10.14 -19.53 -2.11
N LEU A 122 9.47 -20.00 -3.16
CA LEU A 122 9.23 -19.27 -4.40
C LEU A 122 7.96 -18.44 -4.30
N ASN A 123 8.06 -17.15 -4.57
CA ASN A 123 6.92 -16.25 -4.72
C ASN A 123 6.72 -15.94 -6.19
N ILE A 124 5.52 -16.23 -6.67
CA ILE A 124 5.04 -15.80 -7.98
C ILE A 124 4.02 -14.70 -7.77
N LEU A 125 4.35 -13.52 -8.25
CA LEU A 125 3.54 -12.32 -8.16
C LEU A 125 2.87 -12.05 -9.50
N PHE A 126 1.54 -12.07 -9.49
CA PHE A 126 0.73 -11.75 -10.65
C PHE A 126 0.04 -10.39 -10.50
N ASN A 127 -0.24 -9.72 -11.61
CA ASN A 127 -1.03 -8.50 -11.59
C ASN A 127 -2.51 -8.83 -11.43
N ALA A 128 -3.18 -8.19 -10.47
CA ALA A 128 -4.56 -8.52 -10.12
C ALA A 128 -5.56 -8.22 -11.25
N ASP A 129 -5.30 -7.20 -12.06
CA ASP A 129 -6.19 -6.74 -13.13
C ASP A 129 -6.10 -7.63 -14.38
N THR A 130 -4.88 -8.00 -14.77
CA THR A 130 -4.60 -8.78 -15.99
C THR A 130 -4.49 -10.28 -15.73
N GLY A 131 -4.23 -10.69 -14.49
CA GLY A 131 -3.97 -12.08 -14.12
C GLY A 131 -2.64 -12.63 -14.61
N LEU A 132 -1.78 -11.80 -15.19
CA LEU A 132 -0.47 -12.20 -15.73
C LEU A 132 0.61 -12.15 -14.64
N VAL A 133 1.48 -13.15 -14.64
CA VAL A 133 2.67 -13.17 -13.78
C VAL A 133 3.63 -12.07 -14.21
N GLN A 134 4.01 -11.18 -13.29
CA GLN A 134 4.94 -10.10 -13.56
C GLN A 134 6.31 -10.33 -12.93
N GLN A 135 6.35 -11.00 -11.77
CA GLN A 135 7.58 -11.17 -11.03
C GLN A 135 7.63 -12.53 -10.36
N VAL A 136 8.81 -13.13 -10.36
CA VAL A 136 9.16 -14.28 -9.54
C VAL A 136 10.33 -13.92 -8.64
N LYS A 137 10.29 -14.36 -7.37
CA LYS A 137 11.37 -14.10 -6.40
C LYS A 137 11.42 -15.17 -5.31
N CYS A 138 12.62 -15.49 -4.82
CA CYS A 138 12.76 -16.27 -3.59
C CYS A 138 12.48 -15.38 -2.37
N GLY A 139 11.80 -15.92 -1.36
CA GLY A 139 11.57 -15.23 -0.08
C GLY A 139 10.28 -15.55 0.65
#